data_AF-A0AAN9VA05-F1
#
_entry.id   AF-A0AAN9VA05-F1
#
_cell.length_a   1.000
_cell.length_b   1.000
_cell.length_c   1.000
_cell.angle_alpha   90.00
_cell.angle_beta   90.00
_cell.angle_gamma   90.00
#
_symmetry.space_group_name_H-M   'P 1'
#
loop_
_entity.id
_entity.type
_entity.pdbx_description
1 polymer ?
#
loop_
_entity_poly.entity_id
_entity_poly.type
_entity_poly.pdbx_seq_one_letter_code
_entity_poly.pdbx_strand_id
1 'polypeptide(L)'
;MDFWSRLVANTPLSSRTSKDAARDPIRRRQRFEKEYSQLLQIWRNASNLSKDVEAAENIEIRLQELTNMLVDESRRPLPHPCISFCSRKQIYIYVAKIATSSNNEWVIREAVLFFATLIESEEEAFVETEAFSSSLTALMVRITGANSIRLGSDTEVRVVELAFNITTKIRLEPHILPAWFKLPNGAGNPDDKFKDERERFAGKRQREDFPLFYVLMDYIHSEGKIGDFARTGLLYIIEAASNSVELEQWVVESDLSTLMATGLGALYSQLSRKLVVDHPPHKLPPVLAFSDYQHPETTFEIVSSCSPDFQLHLETFLSHLLFWQDVLNHCRSTEIRSTLLEHFQVIFLQQLL
;
A
#
# COMPACT_ATOMS: atom_id res chain seq x y z
N MET A 1 13.40 -8.94 -69.50
CA MET A 1 12.15 -8.14 -69.40
C MET A 1 11.43 -8.47 -68.09
N ASP A 2 12.17 -8.68 -67.00
CA ASP A 2 11.68 -9.45 -65.84
C ASP A 2 11.47 -8.60 -64.58
N PHE A 3 11.68 -7.29 -64.71
CA PHE A 3 11.43 -6.33 -63.64
C PHE A 3 9.95 -5.92 -63.60
N TRP A 4 9.35 -5.67 -64.77
CA TRP A 4 7.96 -5.26 -64.89
C TRP A 4 6.96 -6.39 -64.60
N SER A 5 7.32 -7.65 -64.89
CA SER A 5 6.48 -8.81 -64.54
C SER A 5 6.38 -9.07 -63.03
N ARG A 6 7.38 -8.64 -62.26
CA ARG A 6 7.39 -8.74 -60.78
C ARG A 6 6.59 -7.64 -60.07
N LEU A 7 6.30 -6.53 -60.74
CA LEU A 7 5.49 -5.45 -60.17
C LEU A 7 3.99 -5.71 -60.32
N VAL A 8 3.58 -6.47 -61.34
CA VAL A 8 2.18 -6.81 -61.63
C VAL A 8 1.78 -8.12 -60.94
N ALA A 9 2.71 -9.05 -60.75
CA ALA A 9 2.50 -10.24 -59.94
C ALA A 9 2.56 -9.85 -58.45
N ASN A 10 1.39 -9.58 -57.89
CA ASN A 10 1.16 -9.26 -56.48
C ASN A 10 1.48 -10.46 -55.56
N THR A 11 2.74 -10.91 -55.53
CA THR A 11 3.23 -11.94 -54.60
C THR A 11 3.71 -11.24 -53.33
N PRO A 12 2.98 -11.35 -52.20
CA PRO A 12 3.46 -10.79 -50.95
C PRO A 12 4.72 -11.56 -50.54
N LEU A 13 5.85 -10.85 -50.44
CA LEU A 13 7.02 -11.34 -49.72
C LEU A 13 6.61 -11.59 -48.26
N SER A 14 6.39 -12.86 -47.95
CA SER A 14 6.25 -13.38 -46.60
C SER A 14 7.52 -13.08 -45.81
N SER A 15 7.42 -12.21 -44.79
CA SER A 15 8.18 -12.24 -43.50
C SER A 15 8.32 -10.87 -42.78
N ARG A 16 7.60 -9.81 -43.16
CA ARG A 16 7.60 -8.52 -42.41
C ARG A 16 6.49 -8.37 -41.35
N THR A 17 5.73 -9.42 -41.05
CA THR A 17 4.42 -9.27 -40.38
C THR A 17 4.45 -9.15 -38.86
N SER A 18 5.51 -9.57 -38.15
CA SER A 18 5.51 -9.58 -36.68
C SER A 18 6.02 -8.26 -36.05
N LYS A 19 7.19 -7.77 -36.48
CA LYS A 19 7.81 -6.56 -35.90
C LYS A 19 7.09 -5.25 -36.30
N ASP A 20 6.60 -5.16 -37.53
CA ASP A 20 5.84 -3.98 -37.98
C ASP A 20 4.44 -3.95 -37.34
N ALA A 21 3.83 -5.11 -37.06
CA ALA A 21 2.55 -5.18 -36.33
C ALA A 21 2.67 -4.80 -34.86
N ALA A 22 3.81 -5.09 -34.22
CA ALA A 22 4.09 -4.66 -32.86
C ALA A 22 4.32 -3.14 -32.75
N ARG A 23 4.57 -2.43 -33.86
CA ARG A 23 4.87 -0.99 -33.86
C ARG A 23 3.64 -0.12 -34.14
N ASP A 24 2.59 -0.68 -34.76
CA ASP A 24 1.35 0.02 -35.10
C ASP A 24 0.50 0.30 -33.84
N PRO A 25 0.28 1.58 -33.47
CA PRO A 25 -0.53 1.96 -32.30
C PRO A 25 -1.96 1.39 -32.32
N ILE A 26 -2.59 1.32 -33.49
CA ILE A 26 -3.98 0.87 -33.62
C ILE A 26 -4.08 -0.63 -33.32
N ARG A 27 -3.15 -1.43 -33.85
CA ARG A 27 -3.11 -2.88 -33.62
C ARG A 27 -2.77 -3.22 -32.16
N ARG A 28 -1.87 -2.44 -31.53
CA ARG A 28 -1.57 -2.60 -30.09
C ARG A 28 -2.83 -2.42 -29.25
N ARG A 29 -3.57 -1.33 -29.49
CA ARG A 29 -4.85 -1.08 -28.82
C ARG A 29 -5.87 -2.19 -29.06
N GLN A 30 -6.01 -2.68 -30.29
CA GLN A 30 -6.93 -3.77 -30.60
C GLN A 30 -6.57 -5.07 -29.88
N ARG A 31 -5.28 -5.38 -29.74
CA ARG A 31 -4.80 -6.53 -28.96
C ARG A 31 -5.16 -6.37 -27.48
N PHE A 32 -4.90 -5.20 -26.92
CA PHE A 32 -5.24 -4.88 -25.53
C PHE A 32 -6.76 -4.97 -25.27
N GLU A 33 -7.58 -4.42 -26.17
CA GLU A 33 -9.04 -4.50 -26.10
C GLU A 33 -9.55 -5.95 -26.20
N LYS A 34 -8.91 -6.78 -27.01
CA LYS A 34 -9.22 -8.20 -27.13
C LYS A 34 -8.94 -8.95 -25.82
N GLU A 35 -7.75 -8.78 -25.23
CA GLU A 35 -7.41 -9.45 -23.97
C GLU A 35 -8.33 -9.00 -22.83
N TYR A 36 -8.63 -7.69 -22.74
CA TYR A 36 -9.58 -7.17 -21.76
C TYR A 36 -10.99 -7.75 -21.93
N SER A 37 -11.45 -7.88 -23.18
CA SER A 37 -12.77 -8.46 -23.47
C SER A 37 -12.85 -9.94 -23.07
N GLN A 38 -11.78 -10.70 -23.28
CA GLN A 38 -11.70 -12.10 -22.86
C GLN A 38 -11.71 -12.23 -21.34
N LEU A 39 -10.93 -11.40 -20.65
CA LEU A 39 -10.92 -11.34 -19.18
C LEU A 39 -12.33 -11.08 -18.62
N LEU A 40 -13.06 -10.12 -19.18
CA LEU A 40 -14.44 -9.85 -18.77
C LEU A 40 -15.39 -11.03 -19.07
N GLN A 41 -15.20 -11.72 -20.18
CA GLN A 41 -16.02 -12.86 -20.54
C GLN A 41 -15.82 -14.02 -19.55
N ILE A 42 -14.58 -14.32 -19.19
CA ILE A 42 -14.27 -15.35 -18.18
C ILE A 42 -14.89 -14.97 -16.83
N TRP A 43 -14.69 -13.74 -16.38
CA TRP A 43 -15.24 -13.27 -15.12
C TRP A 43 -16.77 -13.31 -15.08
N ARG A 44 -17.46 -12.94 -16.16
CA ARG A 44 -18.93 -13.00 -16.23
C ARG A 44 -19.49 -14.43 -16.28
N ASN A 45 -18.74 -15.36 -16.85
CA ASN A 45 -19.15 -16.76 -16.95
C ASN A 45 -18.86 -17.54 -15.67
N ALA A 46 -17.89 -17.10 -14.86
CA ALA A 46 -17.58 -17.70 -13.57
C ALA A 46 -18.69 -17.39 -12.55
N SER A 47 -19.46 -18.41 -12.15
CA SER A 47 -20.51 -18.26 -11.14
C SER A 47 -19.96 -17.92 -9.75
N ASN A 48 -18.77 -18.43 -9.41
CA ASN A 48 -18.03 -18.07 -8.21
C ASN A 48 -16.52 -18.25 -8.44
N LEU A 49 -15.82 -17.13 -8.62
CA LEU A 49 -14.40 -17.11 -8.92
C LEU A 49 -13.54 -17.67 -7.78
N SER A 50 -14.02 -17.63 -6.53
CA SER A 50 -13.27 -18.18 -5.39
C SER A 50 -13.25 -19.71 -5.35
N LYS A 51 -14.11 -20.38 -6.13
CA LYS A 51 -14.20 -21.84 -6.20
C LYS A 51 -13.73 -22.40 -7.54
N ASP A 52 -13.72 -21.57 -8.57
CA ASP A 52 -13.34 -21.94 -9.93
C ASP A 52 -11.86 -21.66 -10.16
N VAL A 53 -11.02 -22.67 -9.88
CA VAL A 53 -9.55 -22.58 -9.98
C VAL A 53 -9.11 -22.32 -11.41
N GLU A 54 -9.74 -22.97 -12.40
CA GLU A 54 -9.38 -22.82 -13.81
C GLU A 54 -9.74 -21.41 -14.32
N ALA A 55 -10.90 -20.87 -13.92
CA ALA A 55 -11.23 -19.48 -14.25
C ALA A 55 -10.28 -18.50 -13.57
N ALA A 56 -9.85 -18.76 -12.33
CA ALA A 56 -8.90 -17.91 -11.61
C ALA A 56 -7.51 -17.89 -12.27
N GLU A 57 -6.97 -19.04 -12.67
CA GLU A 57 -5.69 -19.14 -13.40
C GLU A 57 -5.76 -18.42 -14.76
N ASN A 58 -6.85 -18.61 -15.50
CA ASN A 58 -7.03 -17.91 -16.78
C ASN A 58 -7.14 -16.39 -16.59
N ILE A 59 -7.79 -15.91 -15.52
CA ILE A 59 -7.86 -14.49 -15.19
C ILE A 59 -6.48 -13.95 -14.81
N GLU A 60 -5.71 -14.68 -14.01
CA GLU A 60 -4.33 -14.32 -13.66
C GLU A 60 -3.48 -14.11 -14.92
N ILE A 61 -3.46 -15.09 -15.83
CA ILE A 61 -2.71 -15.02 -17.08
C ILE A 61 -3.11 -13.78 -17.91
N ARG A 62 -4.41 -13.51 -18.03
CA ARG A 62 -4.91 -12.37 -18.80
C ARG A 62 -4.58 -11.03 -18.13
N LEU A 63 -4.65 -10.94 -16.80
CA LEU A 63 -4.21 -9.75 -16.07
C LEU A 63 -2.72 -9.50 -16.27
N GLN A 64 -1.90 -10.54 -16.17
CA GLN A 64 -0.47 -10.45 -16.40
C GLN A 64 -0.16 -9.97 -17.83
N GLU A 65 -0.87 -10.48 -18.84
CA GLU A 65 -0.74 -10.03 -20.23
C GLU A 65 -1.12 -8.56 -20.40
N LEU A 66 -2.21 -8.10 -19.78
CA LEU A 66 -2.61 -6.70 -19.80
C LEU A 66 -1.54 -5.80 -19.17
N THR A 67 -1.03 -6.17 -17.99
CA THR A 67 0.03 -5.44 -17.30
C THR A 67 1.30 -5.37 -18.15
N ASN A 68 1.74 -6.49 -18.73
CA ASN A 68 2.88 -6.52 -19.63
C ASN A 68 2.71 -5.61 -20.85
N MET A 69 1.50 -5.54 -21.43
CA MET A 69 1.22 -4.64 -22.55
C MET A 69 1.31 -3.16 -22.14
N LEU A 70 0.91 -2.80 -20.91
CA LEU A 70 1.04 -1.43 -20.39
C LEU A 70 2.51 -1.08 -20.10
N VAL A 71 3.26 -1.97 -19.48
CA VAL A 71 4.71 -1.78 -19.24
C VAL A 71 5.49 -1.67 -20.55
N ASP A 72 5.15 -2.49 -21.55
CA ASP A 72 5.75 -2.40 -22.88
C ASP A 72 5.38 -1.11 -23.61
N GLU A 73 4.23 -0.53 -23.30
CA GLU A 73 3.78 0.73 -23.88
C GLU A 73 4.44 1.94 -23.21
N SER A 74 4.56 1.96 -21.88
CA SER A 74 5.19 3.07 -21.15
C SER A 74 6.65 3.30 -21.56
N ARG A 75 7.33 2.25 -22.02
CA ARG A 75 8.73 2.30 -22.52
C ARG A 75 8.85 2.80 -23.97
N ARG A 76 7.73 2.99 -24.68
CA ARG A 76 7.72 3.38 -26.11
C ARG A 76 7.52 4.89 -26.26
N PRO A 77 7.95 5.48 -27.39
CA PRO A 77 7.57 6.84 -27.70
C PRO A 77 6.05 6.95 -27.89
N LEU A 78 5.52 8.13 -27.58
CA LEU A 78 4.12 8.49 -27.82
C LEU A 78 3.69 8.20 -29.27
N PRO A 79 2.41 7.86 -29.51
CA PRO A 79 1.30 7.81 -28.54
C PRO A 79 1.17 6.46 -27.79
N HIS A 80 0.59 6.51 -26.57
CA HIS A 80 0.27 5.33 -25.74
C HIS A 80 -1.24 4.99 -25.74
N PRO A 81 -1.77 4.43 -26.84
CA PRO A 81 -3.20 4.18 -26.96
C PRO A 81 -3.79 3.12 -26.01
N CYS A 82 -3.02 2.19 -25.44
CA CYS A 82 -3.56 1.24 -24.46
C CYS A 82 -3.77 1.92 -23.10
N ILE A 83 -2.85 2.78 -22.67
CA ILE A 83 -2.99 3.61 -21.45
C ILE A 83 -4.20 4.54 -21.57
N SER A 84 -4.34 5.31 -22.66
CA SER A 84 -5.53 6.14 -22.88
C SER A 84 -6.83 5.31 -22.97
N PHE A 85 -6.77 4.10 -23.54
CA PHE A 85 -7.93 3.21 -23.56
C PHE A 85 -8.28 2.71 -22.15
N CYS A 86 -7.29 2.40 -21.32
CA CYS A 86 -7.46 1.99 -19.93
C CYS A 86 -8.16 3.08 -19.11
N SER A 87 -7.70 4.33 -19.23
CA SER A 87 -8.32 5.52 -18.65
C SER A 87 -9.77 5.66 -19.10
N ARG A 88 -10.01 5.73 -20.41
CA ARG A 88 -11.35 5.95 -20.99
C ARG A 88 -12.37 4.87 -20.63
N LYS A 89 -11.95 3.60 -20.54
CA LYS A 89 -12.83 2.48 -20.18
C LYS A 89 -12.86 2.18 -18.69
N GLN A 90 -12.06 2.88 -17.90
CA GLN A 90 -11.90 2.67 -16.46
C GLN A 90 -11.66 1.20 -16.11
N ILE A 91 -10.73 0.56 -16.83
CA ILE A 91 -10.46 -0.89 -16.72
C ILE A 91 -10.09 -1.26 -15.28
N TYR A 92 -9.38 -0.38 -14.58
CA TYR A 92 -9.00 -0.51 -13.17
C TYR A 92 -10.18 -0.82 -12.24
N ILE A 93 -11.40 -0.31 -12.51
CA ILE A 93 -12.60 -0.62 -11.71
C ILE A 93 -12.94 -2.11 -11.78
N TYR A 94 -12.85 -2.69 -12.97
CA TYR A 94 -13.14 -4.10 -13.17
C TYR A 94 -12.03 -4.99 -12.63
N VAL A 95 -10.77 -4.58 -12.79
CA VAL A 95 -9.62 -5.30 -12.21
C VAL A 95 -9.73 -5.36 -10.69
N ALA A 96 -10.06 -4.26 -10.02
CA ALA A 96 -10.29 -4.25 -8.57
C ALA A 96 -11.46 -5.15 -8.16
N LYS A 97 -12.59 -5.11 -8.89
CA LYS A 97 -13.74 -5.99 -8.62
C LYS A 97 -13.39 -7.47 -8.79
N ILE A 98 -12.63 -7.81 -9.82
CA ILE A 98 -12.16 -9.17 -10.06
C ILE A 98 -11.28 -9.63 -8.90
N ALA A 99 -10.27 -8.85 -8.51
CA ALA A 99 -9.37 -9.19 -7.41
C ALA A 99 -10.09 -9.32 -6.06
N THR A 100 -11.05 -8.43 -5.76
CA THR A 100 -11.83 -8.49 -4.51
C THR A 100 -12.83 -9.65 -4.48
N SER A 101 -13.32 -10.10 -5.65
CA SER A 101 -14.25 -11.24 -5.77
C SER A 101 -13.55 -12.60 -5.91
N SER A 102 -12.31 -12.62 -6.42
CA SER A 102 -11.56 -13.85 -6.67
C SER A 102 -11.15 -14.55 -5.39
N ASN A 103 -10.85 -13.78 -4.33
CA ASN A 103 -10.32 -14.34 -3.11
C ASN A 103 -9.11 -15.28 -3.40
N ASN A 104 -8.26 -14.88 -4.35
CA ASN A 104 -7.09 -15.63 -4.80
C ASN A 104 -5.86 -14.71 -4.79
N GLU A 105 -4.81 -15.11 -4.09
CA GLU A 105 -3.57 -14.33 -3.93
C GLU A 105 -2.93 -13.95 -5.26
N TRP A 106 -2.87 -14.86 -6.22
CA TRP A 106 -2.19 -14.64 -7.51
C TRP A 106 -2.92 -13.59 -8.34
N VAL A 107 -4.25 -13.66 -8.39
CA VAL A 107 -5.09 -12.65 -9.03
C VAL A 107 -4.94 -11.29 -8.33
N ILE A 108 -4.87 -11.26 -7.00
CA ILE A 108 -4.63 -10.03 -6.23
C ILE A 108 -3.26 -9.45 -6.57
N ARG A 109 -2.21 -10.28 -6.61
CA ARG A 109 -0.85 -9.83 -6.94
C ARG A 109 -0.79 -9.21 -8.33
N GLU A 110 -1.37 -9.84 -9.35
CA GLU A 110 -1.39 -9.28 -10.71
C GLU A 110 -2.24 -7.99 -10.78
N ALA A 111 -3.33 -7.89 -10.02
CA ALA A 111 -4.09 -6.66 -9.91
C ALA A 111 -3.27 -5.52 -9.25
N VAL A 112 -2.53 -5.80 -8.18
CA VAL A 112 -1.63 -4.82 -7.53
C VAL A 112 -0.55 -4.35 -8.50
N LEU A 113 0.05 -5.25 -9.29
CA LEU A 113 1.01 -4.90 -10.34
C LEU A 113 0.40 -4.05 -11.45
N PHE A 114 -0.83 -4.34 -11.84
CA PHE A 114 -1.58 -3.53 -12.80
C PHE A 114 -1.77 -2.10 -12.29
N PHE A 115 -2.19 -1.94 -11.03
CA PHE A 115 -2.32 -0.61 -10.40
C PHE A 115 -0.99 0.11 -10.26
N ALA A 116 0.08 -0.58 -9.86
CA ALA A 116 1.43 -0.01 -9.76
C ALA A 116 1.88 0.56 -11.12
N THR A 117 1.66 -0.19 -12.20
CA THR A 117 2.00 0.24 -13.57
C THR A 117 1.22 1.51 -13.97
N LEU A 118 -0.04 1.64 -13.56
CA LEU A 118 -0.83 2.85 -13.83
C LEU A 118 -0.40 4.06 -12.98
N ILE A 119 0.03 3.84 -11.74
CA ILE A 119 0.54 4.91 -10.86
C ILE A 119 1.90 5.43 -11.33
N GLU A 120 2.75 4.56 -11.85
CA GLU A 120 4.04 4.92 -12.45
C GLU A 120 3.89 5.63 -13.81
N SER A 121 2.74 5.47 -14.47
CA SER A 121 2.46 6.18 -15.71
C SER A 121 2.20 7.66 -15.43
N GLU A 122 2.97 8.54 -16.09
CA GLU A 122 2.74 9.99 -16.04
C GLU A 122 1.56 10.43 -16.93
N GLU A 123 0.94 9.50 -17.66
CA GLU A 123 -0.15 9.80 -18.60
C GLU A 123 -1.53 9.69 -17.95
N GLU A 124 -2.51 10.42 -18.50
CA GLU A 124 -3.93 10.39 -18.12
C GLU A 124 -4.25 10.79 -16.66
N ALA A 125 -3.25 11.17 -15.85
CA ALA A 125 -3.41 11.64 -14.47
C ALA A 125 -4.30 10.70 -13.62
N PHE A 126 -4.06 9.39 -13.69
CA PHE A 126 -4.88 8.37 -13.02
C PHE A 126 -5.10 8.67 -11.53
N VAL A 127 -4.03 9.05 -10.82
CA VAL A 127 -4.04 9.28 -9.37
C VAL A 127 -4.93 10.46 -8.96
N GLU A 128 -5.22 11.39 -9.88
CA GLU A 128 -6.11 12.54 -9.65
C GLU A 128 -7.59 12.17 -9.80
N THR A 129 -7.89 11.04 -10.43
CA THR A 129 -9.27 10.66 -10.76
C THR A 129 -9.95 9.97 -9.59
N GLU A 130 -11.09 10.49 -9.14
CA GLU A 130 -11.87 9.93 -8.02
C GLU A 130 -12.27 8.45 -8.25
N ALA A 131 -12.58 8.09 -9.49
CA ALA A 131 -12.92 6.71 -9.83
C ALA A 131 -11.73 5.75 -9.65
N PHE A 132 -10.51 6.21 -9.93
CA PHE A 132 -9.29 5.42 -9.75
C PHE A 132 -8.95 5.29 -8.26
N SER A 133 -8.91 6.40 -7.53
CA SER A 133 -8.62 6.41 -6.10
C SER A 133 -9.62 5.58 -5.30
N SER A 134 -10.93 5.72 -5.60
CA SER A 134 -11.99 4.94 -4.94
C SER A 134 -11.84 3.44 -5.23
N SER A 135 -11.50 3.08 -6.47
CA SER A 135 -11.31 1.68 -6.86
C SER A 135 -10.10 1.04 -6.18
N LEU A 136 -8.97 1.74 -6.15
CA LEU A 136 -7.74 1.23 -5.54
C LEU A 136 -7.90 1.17 -4.02
N THR A 137 -8.43 2.23 -3.40
CA THR A 137 -8.69 2.25 -1.94
C THR A 137 -9.62 1.13 -1.51
N ALA A 138 -10.69 0.86 -2.27
CA ALA A 138 -11.59 -0.26 -1.98
C ALA A 138 -10.89 -1.62 -2.09
N LEU A 139 -10.00 -1.80 -3.08
CA LEU A 139 -9.18 -3.00 -3.20
C LEU A 139 -8.27 -3.15 -1.97
N MET A 140 -7.52 -2.11 -1.62
CA MET A 140 -6.56 -2.13 -0.51
C MET A 140 -7.23 -2.45 0.82
N VAL A 141 -8.30 -1.72 1.17
CA VAL A 141 -9.07 -1.97 2.40
C VAL A 141 -9.62 -3.40 2.44
N ARG A 142 -10.02 -3.95 1.29
CA ARG A 142 -10.57 -5.32 1.23
C ARG A 142 -9.49 -6.39 1.43
N ILE A 143 -8.28 -6.18 0.90
CA ILE A 143 -7.19 -7.18 0.98
C ILE A 143 -6.36 -7.06 2.26
N THR A 144 -6.35 -5.90 2.93
CA THR A 144 -5.66 -5.70 4.23
C THR A 144 -6.59 -5.81 5.44
N GLY A 145 -7.92 -5.82 5.25
CA GLY A 145 -8.88 -5.90 6.36
C GLY A 145 -8.92 -7.25 7.08
N ALA A 146 -9.44 -7.29 8.30
CA ALA A 146 -9.43 -8.47 9.19
C ALA A 146 -10.07 -9.77 8.62
N ASN A 147 -10.94 -9.66 7.62
CA ASN A 147 -11.60 -10.79 6.94
C ASN A 147 -11.04 -11.04 5.53
N SER A 148 -9.78 -10.65 5.29
CA SER A 148 -9.09 -10.88 4.03
C SER A 148 -8.37 -12.23 4.02
N ILE A 149 -7.88 -12.60 2.84
CA ILE A 149 -6.99 -13.74 2.70
C ILE A 149 -5.62 -13.35 3.18
N ARG A 150 -4.96 -14.29 3.87
CA ARG A 150 -3.57 -14.14 4.24
C ARG A 150 -2.71 -14.09 2.98
N LEU A 151 -2.23 -12.90 2.64
CA LEU A 151 -1.30 -12.69 1.53
C LEU A 151 0.08 -13.25 1.90
N GLY A 152 0.82 -13.73 0.91
CA GLY A 152 2.24 -14.00 1.06
C GLY A 152 3.02 -12.70 1.29
N SER A 153 4.16 -12.81 1.97
CA SER A 153 5.00 -11.66 2.36
C SER A 153 5.40 -10.77 1.17
N ASP A 154 5.71 -11.35 -0.01
CA ASP A 154 6.05 -10.56 -1.21
C ASP A 154 4.86 -9.74 -1.71
N THR A 155 3.67 -10.34 -1.73
CA THR A 155 2.43 -9.68 -2.15
C THR A 155 2.08 -8.54 -1.19
N GLU A 156 2.23 -8.77 0.11
CA GLU A 156 1.99 -7.77 1.15
C GLU A 156 2.94 -6.58 1.04
N VAL A 157 4.24 -6.81 0.82
CA VAL A 157 5.23 -5.75 0.54
C VAL A 157 4.77 -4.88 -0.62
N ARG A 158 4.31 -5.48 -1.72
CA ARG A 158 3.85 -4.71 -2.90
C ARG A 158 2.60 -3.89 -2.62
N VAL A 159 1.68 -4.39 -1.79
CA VAL A 159 0.47 -3.65 -1.39
C VAL A 159 0.84 -2.40 -0.60
N VAL A 160 1.76 -2.52 0.37
CA VAL A 160 2.19 -1.40 1.19
C VAL A 160 3.09 -0.44 0.41
N GLU A 161 3.95 -0.95 -0.48
CA GLU A 161 4.72 -0.14 -1.43
C GLU A 161 3.78 0.69 -2.35
N LEU A 162 2.68 0.10 -2.80
CA LEU A 162 1.68 0.81 -3.60
C LEU A 162 1.03 1.96 -2.81
N ALA A 163 0.66 1.74 -1.53
CA ALA A 163 0.17 2.80 -0.65
C ALA A 163 1.22 3.91 -0.50
N PHE A 164 2.47 3.52 -0.24
CA PHE A 164 3.58 4.44 -0.09
C PHE A 164 3.80 5.29 -1.35
N ASN A 165 3.73 4.69 -2.54
CA ASN A 165 3.87 5.41 -3.81
C ASN A 165 2.77 6.48 -3.98
N ILE A 166 1.54 6.19 -3.55
CA ILE A 166 0.45 7.19 -3.54
C ILE A 166 0.78 8.33 -2.55
N THR A 167 1.24 8.02 -1.33
CA THR A 167 1.62 9.09 -0.37
C THR A 167 2.79 9.95 -0.86
N THR A 168 3.73 9.34 -1.60
CA THR A 168 4.82 10.06 -2.25
C THR A 168 4.27 11.02 -3.31
N LYS A 169 3.30 10.57 -4.12
CA LYS A 169 2.60 11.44 -5.07
C LYS A 169 1.83 12.56 -4.36
N ILE A 170 1.09 12.28 -3.28
CA ILE A 170 0.38 13.30 -2.50
C ILE A 170 1.35 14.38 -1.97
N ARG A 171 2.53 13.96 -1.51
CA ARG A 171 3.57 14.87 -1.02
C ARG A 171 4.14 15.76 -2.13
N LEU A 172 4.40 15.19 -3.30
CA LEU A 172 4.96 15.93 -4.45
C LEU A 172 3.93 16.82 -5.14
N GLU A 173 2.68 16.38 -5.16
CA GLU A 173 1.56 16.94 -5.91
C GLU A 173 0.34 17.11 -4.99
N PRO A 174 0.29 18.14 -4.13
CA PRO A 174 -0.77 18.28 -3.12
C PRO A 174 -2.20 18.39 -3.68
N HIS A 175 -2.35 18.76 -4.96
CA HIS A 175 -3.66 18.89 -5.61
C HIS A 175 -4.40 17.56 -5.79
N ILE A 176 -3.70 16.43 -5.66
CA ILE A 176 -4.32 15.10 -5.77
C ILE A 176 -4.98 14.65 -4.47
N LEU A 177 -4.64 15.27 -3.33
CA LEU A 177 -5.14 14.92 -2.00
C LEU A 177 -6.68 14.77 -1.95
N PRO A 178 -7.50 15.66 -2.54
CA PRO A 178 -8.96 15.54 -2.49
C PRO A 178 -9.52 14.26 -3.15
N ALA A 179 -8.78 13.62 -4.05
CA ALA A 179 -9.19 12.33 -4.62
C ALA A 179 -9.04 11.17 -3.62
N TRP A 180 -8.16 11.30 -2.62
CA TRP A 180 -7.79 10.26 -1.66
C TRP A 180 -8.27 10.51 -0.24
N PHE A 181 -8.48 11.78 0.09
CA PHE A 181 -9.01 12.26 1.36
C PHE A 181 -10.36 12.93 1.10
N LYS A 182 -11.43 12.29 1.57
CA LYS A 182 -12.77 12.87 1.52
C LYS A 182 -12.88 13.86 2.65
N LEU A 183 -13.15 15.13 2.31
CA LEU A 183 -13.36 16.14 3.35
C LEU A 183 -14.45 15.64 4.29
N PRO A 184 -14.27 15.78 5.61
CA PRO A 184 -15.32 15.52 6.58
C PRO A 184 -16.47 16.46 6.27
N ASN A 185 -17.44 15.99 5.50
CA ASN A 185 -18.59 16.78 5.09
C ASN A 185 -19.42 17.09 6.34
N GLY A 186 -19.22 18.29 6.89
CA GLY A 186 -20.21 18.98 7.71
C GLY A 186 -21.50 19.30 6.94
N ALA A 187 -21.56 19.04 5.64
CA ALA A 187 -22.76 19.12 4.82
C ALA A 187 -23.46 17.74 4.73
N GLY A 188 -23.88 17.24 5.89
CA GLY A 188 -24.95 16.25 5.92
C GLY A 188 -26.17 16.85 5.23
N ASN A 189 -26.75 16.11 4.30
CA ASN A 189 -28.11 16.31 3.82
C ASN A 189 -28.98 16.59 5.07
N PRO A 190 -29.83 17.63 5.12
CA PRO A 190 -30.59 17.98 6.33
C PRO A 190 -31.47 16.84 6.86
N ASP A 191 -31.74 15.81 6.04
CA ASP A 191 -32.45 14.57 6.40
C ASP A 191 -31.62 13.55 7.21
N ASP A 192 -30.28 13.70 7.28
CA ASP A 192 -29.39 12.78 8.02
C ASP A 192 -29.15 13.22 9.47
N LYS A 193 -29.78 14.31 9.91
CA LYS A 193 -29.72 14.79 11.30
C LYS A 193 -30.54 13.95 12.28
N PHE A 194 -31.38 13.04 11.78
CA PHE A 194 -32.29 12.22 12.60
C PHE A 194 -31.93 10.74 12.70
N LYS A 195 -30.83 10.30 12.07
CA LYS A 195 -30.34 8.92 12.19
C LYS A 195 -28.94 8.89 12.77
N ASP A 196 -28.88 8.35 13.99
CA ASP A 196 -27.71 7.92 14.73
C ASP A 196 -26.78 8.96 15.38
N GLU A 197 -27.23 9.43 16.55
CA GLU A 197 -26.33 9.80 17.66
C GLU A 197 -25.72 8.58 18.37
N ARG A 198 -26.17 7.34 18.06
CA ARG A 198 -25.72 6.11 18.76
C ARG A 198 -24.72 5.24 18.00
N GLU A 199 -24.43 5.51 16.72
CA GLU A 199 -23.46 4.73 15.92
C GLU A 199 -22.27 5.54 15.38
N ARG A 200 -22.09 6.80 15.81
CA ARG A 200 -20.88 7.58 15.49
C ARG A 200 -19.73 7.18 16.42
N PHE A 201 -19.19 5.98 16.25
CA PHE A 201 -17.80 5.75 16.66
C PHE A 201 -16.93 6.66 15.79
N ALA A 202 -16.38 7.73 16.39
CA ALA A 202 -15.55 8.71 15.69
C ALA A 202 -14.47 8.05 14.80
N GLY A 203 -13.84 6.97 15.29
CA GLY A 203 -12.84 6.21 14.53
C GLY A 203 -13.36 5.51 13.27
N LYS A 204 -14.63 5.10 13.19
CA LYS A 204 -15.17 4.46 11.98
C LYS A 204 -15.36 5.47 10.84
N ARG A 205 -15.85 6.67 11.17
CA ARG A 205 -16.01 7.75 10.19
C ARG A 205 -14.66 8.26 9.70
N GLN A 206 -13.69 8.43 10.62
CA GLN A 206 -12.33 8.83 10.27
C GLN A 206 -11.68 7.86 9.28
N ARG A 207 -11.85 6.54 9.49
CA ARG A 207 -11.32 5.53 8.56
C ARG A 207 -11.95 5.57 7.17
N GLU A 208 -13.19 6.02 7.04
CA GLU A 208 -13.86 6.20 5.74
C GLU A 208 -13.40 7.49 5.03
N ASP A 209 -13.04 8.53 5.78
CA ASP A 209 -12.58 9.82 5.26
C ASP A 209 -11.17 9.71 4.65
N PHE A 210 -10.27 8.95 5.27
CA PHE A 210 -8.93 8.72 4.75
C PHE A 210 -8.45 7.26 4.87
N PRO A 211 -8.99 6.32 4.06
CA PRO A 211 -8.68 4.90 4.26
C PRO A 211 -7.22 4.54 3.97
N LEU A 212 -6.55 5.25 3.05
CA LEU A 212 -5.12 5.06 2.74
C LEU A 212 -4.23 5.24 3.98
N PHE A 213 -4.54 6.24 4.81
CA PHE A 213 -3.85 6.48 6.07
C PHE A 213 -3.94 5.26 7.00
N TYR A 214 -5.14 4.71 7.16
CA TYR A 214 -5.34 3.56 8.04
C TYR A 214 -4.75 2.26 7.50
N VAL A 215 -4.69 2.09 6.17
CA VAL A 215 -3.97 0.97 5.57
C VAL A 215 -2.50 1.02 5.99
N LEU A 216 -1.85 2.18 5.94
CA LEU A 216 -0.46 2.32 6.40
C LEU A 216 -0.34 2.17 7.93
N MET A 217 -1.29 2.72 8.69
CA MET A 217 -1.32 2.58 10.16
C MET A 217 -1.34 1.12 10.61
N ASP A 218 -2.07 0.25 9.91
CA ASP A 218 -2.14 -1.19 10.22
C ASP A 218 -0.75 -1.88 10.12
N TYR A 219 0.22 -1.27 9.40
CA TYR A 219 1.55 -1.82 9.13
C TYR A 219 2.71 -1.12 9.87
N ILE A 220 2.44 -0.15 10.76
CA ILE A 220 3.51 0.62 11.44
C ILE A 220 4.37 -0.21 12.39
N HIS A 221 3.84 -1.32 12.89
CA HIS A 221 4.55 -2.23 13.79
C HIS A 221 5.29 -3.35 13.02
N SER A 222 5.10 -3.44 11.70
CA SER A 222 5.78 -4.44 10.89
C SER A 222 7.27 -4.15 10.78
N GLU A 223 8.08 -5.19 10.64
CA GLU A 223 9.53 -5.07 10.46
C GLU A 223 9.91 -5.10 8.98
N GLY A 224 11.15 -4.68 8.70
CA GLY A 224 11.70 -4.61 7.35
C GLY A 224 10.92 -3.67 6.43
N LYS A 225 10.93 -3.99 5.13
CA LYS A 225 10.40 -3.10 4.08
C LYS A 225 8.95 -2.69 4.27
N ILE A 226 8.10 -3.59 4.78
CA ILE A 226 6.68 -3.32 5.02
C ILE A 226 6.53 -2.15 6.00
N GLY A 227 7.20 -2.25 7.16
CA GLY A 227 7.17 -1.19 8.16
C GLY A 227 7.82 0.10 7.70
N ASP A 228 8.93 0.00 6.96
CA ASP A 228 9.64 1.18 6.44
C ASP A 228 8.78 1.98 5.46
N PHE A 229 8.09 1.30 4.54
CA PHE A 229 7.13 1.94 3.63
C PHE A 229 5.94 2.54 4.38
N ALA A 230 5.40 1.82 5.37
CA ALA A 230 4.28 2.28 6.19
C ALA A 230 4.61 3.57 6.95
N ARG A 231 5.71 3.56 7.71
CA ARG A 231 6.18 4.70 8.52
C ARG A 231 6.52 5.89 7.65
N THR A 232 7.27 5.68 6.56
CA THR A 232 7.65 6.78 5.65
C THR A 232 6.42 7.36 4.95
N GLY A 233 5.46 6.53 4.53
CA GLY A 233 4.23 7.00 3.91
C GLY A 233 3.36 7.83 4.86
N LEU A 234 3.26 7.42 6.13
CA LEU A 234 2.58 8.22 7.16
C LEU A 234 3.30 9.54 7.45
N LEU A 235 4.63 9.52 7.52
CA LEU A 235 5.43 10.75 7.64
C LEU A 235 5.10 11.73 6.51
N TYR A 236 4.96 11.25 5.27
CA TYR A 236 4.60 12.07 4.12
C TYR A 236 3.20 12.66 4.22
N ILE A 237 2.22 11.90 4.72
CA ILE A 237 0.87 12.42 4.97
C ILE A 237 0.90 13.50 6.06
N ILE A 238 1.61 13.27 7.16
CA ILE A 238 1.69 14.22 8.28
C ILE A 238 2.46 15.49 7.87
N GLU A 239 3.50 15.36 7.06
CA GLU A 239 4.19 16.52 6.45
C GLU A 239 3.23 17.30 5.55
N ALA A 240 2.45 16.60 4.71
CA ALA A 240 1.46 17.22 3.83
C ALA A 240 0.33 17.94 4.59
N ALA A 241 -0.03 17.49 5.80
CA ALA A 241 -0.99 18.16 6.67
C ALA A 241 -0.59 19.61 6.98
N SER A 242 0.71 19.92 7.00
CA SER A 242 1.18 21.30 7.20
C SER A 242 0.80 22.26 6.06
N ASN A 243 0.33 21.74 4.92
CA ASN A 243 -0.10 22.51 3.75
C ASN A 243 -1.62 22.45 3.51
N SER A 244 -2.39 21.73 4.34
CA SER A 244 -3.85 21.61 4.23
C SER A 244 -4.49 21.68 5.61
N VAL A 245 -5.29 22.72 5.84
CA VAL A 245 -5.99 22.95 7.11
C VAL A 245 -6.97 21.81 7.40
N GLU A 246 -7.64 21.30 6.36
CA GLU A 246 -8.60 20.20 6.49
C GLU A 246 -7.91 18.90 6.92
N LEU A 247 -6.75 18.59 6.34
CA LEU A 247 -5.97 17.43 6.72
C LEU A 247 -5.35 17.60 8.11
N GLU A 248 -4.85 18.80 8.44
CA GLU A 248 -4.34 19.12 9.77
C GLU A 248 -5.40 18.89 10.85
N GLN A 249 -6.59 19.47 10.68
CA GLN A 249 -7.71 19.31 11.59
C GLN A 249 -8.13 17.84 11.70
N TRP A 250 -8.21 17.13 10.57
CA TRP A 250 -8.56 15.71 10.57
C TRP A 250 -7.53 14.87 11.33
N VAL A 251 -6.22 15.13 11.16
CA VAL A 251 -5.16 14.42 11.89
C VAL A 251 -5.26 14.70 13.40
N VAL A 252 -5.53 15.94 13.81
CA VAL A 252 -5.72 16.31 15.22
C VAL A 252 -6.93 15.59 15.84
N GLU A 253 -8.03 15.49 15.10
CA GLU A 253 -9.25 14.81 15.55
C GLU A 253 -9.15 13.27 15.47
N SER A 254 -8.20 12.75 14.68
CA SER A 254 -8.03 11.32 14.47
C SER A 254 -7.56 10.58 15.73
N ASP A 255 -7.74 9.26 15.73
CA ASP A 255 -7.17 8.37 16.74
C ASP A 255 -5.65 8.12 16.56
N LEU A 256 -4.96 8.82 15.66
CA LEU A 256 -3.52 8.68 15.40
C LEU A 256 -2.70 8.71 16.70
N SER A 257 -2.83 9.79 17.48
CA SER A 257 -2.02 9.98 18.68
C SER A 257 -2.27 8.89 19.72
N THR A 258 -3.53 8.43 19.82
CA THR A 258 -3.91 7.32 20.69
C THR A 258 -3.33 5.99 20.19
N LEU A 259 -3.49 5.66 18.92
CA LEU A 259 -2.96 4.43 18.30
C LEU A 259 -1.44 4.35 18.39
N MET A 260 -0.75 5.46 18.11
CA MET A 260 0.71 5.51 18.22
C MET A 260 1.18 5.31 19.67
N ALA A 261 0.47 5.87 20.67
CA ALA A 261 0.91 5.86 22.06
C ALA A 261 0.62 4.51 22.71
N THR A 262 -0.56 3.96 22.44
CA THR A 262 -0.93 2.60 22.84
C THR A 262 -0.03 1.55 22.18
N GLY A 263 0.32 1.71 20.89
CA GLY A 263 1.28 0.86 20.20
C GLY A 263 2.66 0.86 20.86
N LEU A 264 3.17 2.05 21.24
CA LEU A 264 4.43 2.18 21.97
C LEU A 264 4.36 1.51 23.35
N GLY A 265 3.25 1.69 24.08
CA GLY A 265 3.00 1.05 25.36
C GLY A 265 2.94 -0.48 25.30
N ALA A 266 2.31 -1.01 24.25
CA ALA A 266 2.24 -2.43 23.98
C ALA A 266 3.63 -3.03 23.69
N LEU A 267 4.42 -2.37 22.84
CA LEU A 267 5.80 -2.78 22.54
C LEU A 267 6.70 -2.68 23.78
N TYR A 268 6.58 -1.62 24.57
CA TYR A 268 7.32 -1.49 25.83
C TYR A 268 6.97 -2.62 26.81
N SER A 269 5.70 -3.01 26.88
CA SER A 269 5.24 -4.11 27.76
C SER A 269 5.79 -5.48 27.35
N GLN A 270 6.24 -5.65 26.10
CA GLN A 270 6.91 -6.87 25.62
C GLN A 270 8.39 -6.92 26.01
N LEU A 271 8.98 -5.79 26.44
CA LEU A 271 10.33 -5.76 26.97
C LEU A 271 10.38 -6.42 28.36
N SER A 272 11.43 -7.21 28.60
CA SER A 272 11.58 -7.90 29.88
C SER A 272 11.75 -6.90 31.03
N ARG A 273 10.93 -7.05 32.07
CA ARG A 273 11.06 -6.28 33.33
C ARG A 273 12.24 -6.72 34.18
N LYS A 274 12.82 -7.90 33.90
CA LYS A 274 13.95 -8.50 34.61
C LYS A 274 15.01 -8.91 33.59
N LEU A 275 15.62 -7.89 33.00
CA LEU A 275 16.72 -8.03 32.06
C LEU A 275 18.03 -8.23 32.81
N VAL A 276 18.80 -9.25 32.44
CA VAL A 276 20.20 -9.37 32.86
C VAL A 276 21.09 -9.02 31.68
N VAL A 277 22.01 -8.10 31.92
CA VAL A 277 23.02 -7.72 30.92
C VAL A 277 24.01 -8.85 30.79
N ASP A 278 24.04 -9.45 29.62
CA ASP A 278 24.93 -10.54 29.23
C ASP A 278 25.82 -10.09 28.07
N HIS A 279 26.87 -10.86 27.81
CA HIS A 279 27.83 -10.61 26.75
C HIS A 279 27.83 -11.75 25.73
N PRO A 280 28.09 -11.46 24.44
CA PRO A 280 28.22 -12.52 23.46
C PRO A 280 29.44 -13.41 23.79
N PRO A 281 29.35 -14.73 23.61
CA PRO A 281 30.42 -15.66 24.00
C PRO A 281 31.75 -15.39 23.28
N HIS A 282 31.70 -14.77 22.10
CA HIS A 282 32.89 -14.45 21.28
C HIS A 282 33.33 -12.98 21.37
N LYS A 283 32.70 -12.17 22.22
CA LYS A 283 33.00 -10.73 22.39
C LYS A 283 32.95 -10.32 23.87
N LEU A 284 33.53 -11.15 24.73
CA LEU A 284 33.70 -10.80 26.15
C LEU A 284 34.75 -9.70 26.30
N PRO A 285 34.43 -8.58 26.99
CA PRO A 285 35.42 -7.59 27.38
C PRO A 285 36.60 -8.25 28.13
N PRO A 286 37.87 -7.82 27.91
CA PRO A 286 39.02 -8.44 28.54
C PRO A 286 38.92 -8.53 30.07
N VAL A 287 38.35 -7.51 30.71
CA VAL A 287 38.12 -7.49 32.17
C VAL A 287 37.23 -8.65 32.64
N LEU A 288 36.20 -8.99 31.87
CA LEU A 288 35.31 -10.12 32.18
C LEU A 288 35.93 -11.46 31.79
N ALA A 289 36.67 -11.50 30.67
CA ALA A 289 37.35 -12.71 30.22
C ALA A 289 38.42 -13.22 31.20
N PHE A 290 39.04 -12.34 31.97
CA PHE A 290 40.01 -12.68 33.02
C PHE A 290 39.38 -12.79 34.44
N SER A 291 38.06 -12.72 34.54
CA SER A 291 37.32 -12.87 35.81
C SER A 291 36.65 -14.24 35.93
N ASP A 292 35.99 -14.49 37.04
CA ASP A 292 35.11 -15.63 37.30
C ASP A 292 33.71 -15.49 36.67
N TYR A 293 33.59 -14.64 35.64
CA TYR A 293 32.35 -14.41 34.91
C TYR A 293 31.75 -15.71 34.36
N GLN A 294 30.47 -15.92 34.65
CA GLN A 294 29.66 -16.99 34.09
C GLN A 294 28.45 -16.35 33.40
N HIS A 295 28.06 -16.91 32.24
CA HIS A 295 26.84 -16.46 31.58
C HIS A 295 25.64 -16.69 32.49
N PRO A 296 24.75 -15.70 32.65
CA PRO A 296 23.58 -15.80 33.51
C PRO A 296 22.64 -16.90 33.00
N GLU A 297 22.15 -17.73 33.92
CA GLU A 297 21.15 -18.75 33.60
C GLU A 297 19.81 -18.08 33.29
N THR A 298 19.39 -18.15 32.03
CA THR A 298 18.07 -17.65 31.61
C THR A 298 16.98 -18.51 32.25
N THR A 299 16.03 -17.87 32.92
CA THR A 299 14.82 -18.49 33.51
C THR A 299 13.59 -17.87 32.85
N PHE A 300 12.40 -18.46 33.00
CA PHE A 300 11.15 -17.87 32.47
C PHE A 300 10.94 -16.40 32.85
N GLU A 301 11.42 -15.97 34.02
CA GLU A 301 11.35 -14.57 34.44
C GLU A 301 12.60 -13.73 34.11
N ILE A 302 13.77 -14.35 33.88
CA ILE A 302 15.05 -13.66 33.72
C ILE A 302 15.55 -13.86 32.29
N VAL A 303 15.51 -12.78 31.51
CA VAL A 303 15.90 -12.81 30.09
C VAL A 303 17.28 -12.17 29.95
N SER A 304 18.18 -12.87 29.25
CA SER A 304 19.50 -12.34 28.88
C SER A 304 19.36 -11.27 27.80
N SER A 305 20.12 -10.19 27.90
CA SER A 305 20.17 -9.15 26.86
C SER A 305 20.66 -9.66 25.51
N CYS A 306 21.36 -10.80 25.46
CA CYS A 306 21.80 -11.41 24.20
C CYS A 306 20.75 -12.36 23.59
N SER A 307 19.59 -12.55 24.24
CA SER A 307 18.51 -13.37 23.69
C SER A 307 18.01 -12.82 22.35
N PRO A 308 17.86 -13.65 21.31
CA PRO A 308 17.38 -13.19 20.01
C PRO A 308 15.97 -12.60 20.10
N ASP A 309 15.09 -13.18 20.92
CA ASP A 309 13.71 -12.70 21.08
C ASP A 309 13.67 -11.32 21.74
N PHE A 310 14.51 -11.09 22.74
CA PHE A 310 14.61 -9.77 23.39
C PHE A 310 15.18 -8.72 22.44
N GLN A 311 16.21 -9.07 21.66
CA GLN A 311 16.80 -8.17 20.68
C GLN A 311 15.78 -7.77 19.61
N LEU A 312 14.96 -8.72 19.14
CA LEU A 312 13.88 -8.44 18.20
C LEU A 312 12.85 -7.47 18.81
N HIS A 313 12.31 -7.77 20.00
CA HIS A 313 11.35 -6.86 20.66
C HIS A 313 11.93 -5.46 20.92
N LEU A 314 13.21 -5.38 21.30
CA LEU A 314 13.91 -4.11 21.50
C LEU A 314 14.06 -3.35 20.19
N GLU A 315 14.41 -4.02 19.09
CA GLU A 315 14.53 -3.42 17.76
C GLU A 315 13.17 -2.88 17.28
N THR A 316 12.09 -3.65 17.43
CA THR A 316 10.73 -3.20 17.09
C THR A 316 10.33 -1.97 17.91
N PHE A 317 10.58 -2.00 19.23
CA PHE A 317 10.28 -0.87 20.13
C PHE A 317 11.06 0.39 19.74
N LEU A 318 12.37 0.28 19.50
CA LEU A 318 13.21 1.40 19.09
C LEU A 318 12.81 1.95 17.72
N SER A 319 12.45 1.09 16.77
CA SER A 319 11.95 1.51 15.45
C SER A 319 10.66 2.33 15.58
N HIS A 320 9.73 1.90 16.43
CA HIS A 320 8.49 2.65 16.69
C HIS A 320 8.75 3.98 17.41
N LEU A 321 9.69 4.00 18.35
CA LEU A 321 10.10 5.23 19.04
C LEU A 321 10.80 6.23 18.10
N LEU A 322 11.63 5.73 17.17
CA LEU A 322 12.24 6.56 16.12
C LEU A 322 11.18 7.15 15.21
N PHE A 323 10.18 6.36 14.79
CA PHE A 323 9.05 6.87 14.01
C PHE A 323 8.31 8.00 14.75
N TRP A 324 8.06 7.86 16.05
CA TRP A 324 7.52 8.94 16.89
C TRP A 324 8.36 10.22 16.84
N GLN A 325 9.68 10.08 16.99
CA GLN A 325 10.60 11.21 16.90
C GLN A 325 10.58 11.86 15.52
N ASP A 326 10.58 11.06 14.46
CA ASP A 326 10.53 11.54 13.09
C ASP A 326 9.23 12.30 12.82
N VAL A 327 8.08 11.80 13.30
CA VAL A 327 6.80 12.49 13.18
C VAL A 327 6.87 13.87 13.86
N LEU A 328 7.40 13.94 15.09
CA LEU A 328 7.52 15.21 15.82
C LEU A 328 8.51 16.19 15.18
N ASN A 329 9.57 15.68 14.54
CA ASN A 329 10.59 16.49 13.89
C ASN A 329 10.15 17.02 12.51
N HIS A 330 9.39 16.23 11.75
CA HIS A 330 8.96 16.57 10.39
C HIS A 330 7.61 17.27 10.35
N CYS A 331 6.77 17.12 11.37
CA CYS A 331 5.51 17.85 11.48
C CYS A 331 5.76 19.33 11.75
N ARG A 332 5.30 20.21 10.85
CA ARG A 332 5.40 21.67 11.04
C ARG A 332 4.18 22.25 11.77
N SER A 333 3.06 21.52 11.79
CA SER A 333 1.88 21.90 12.55
C SER A 333 2.16 21.86 14.06
N THR A 334 1.94 22.99 14.71
CA THR A 334 2.04 23.08 16.17
C THR A 334 0.91 22.34 16.88
N GLU A 335 -0.27 22.26 16.26
CA GLU A 335 -1.46 21.60 16.83
C GLU A 335 -1.31 20.08 16.83
N ILE A 336 -0.90 19.50 15.71
CA ILE A 336 -0.61 18.06 15.62
C ILE A 336 0.49 17.69 16.62
N ARG A 337 1.57 18.48 16.69
CA ARG A 337 2.67 18.22 17.63
C ARG A 337 2.23 18.30 19.09
N SER A 338 1.42 19.30 19.47
CA SER A 338 0.88 19.39 20.84
C SER A 338 0.03 18.17 21.18
N THR A 339 -0.89 17.82 20.27
CA THR A 339 -1.80 16.68 20.44
C THR A 339 -1.04 15.37 20.61
N LEU A 340 -0.01 15.13 19.78
CA LEU A 340 0.86 13.96 19.89
C LEU A 340 1.61 13.91 21.22
N LEU A 341 2.20 15.03 21.66
CA LEU A 341 2.95 15.10 22.92
C LEU A 341 2.05 14.93 24.14
N GLU A 342 0.83 15.48 24.12
CA GLU A 342 -0.16 15.32 25.18
C GLU A 342 -0.55 13.84 25.33
N HIS A 343 -0.87 13.16 24.22
CA HIS A 343 -1.19 11.73 24.26
C HIS A 343 0.01 10.88 24.67
N PHE A 344 1.22 11.23 24.22
CA PHE A 344 2.43 10.56 24.68
C PHE A 344 2.62 10.71 26.19
N GLN A 345 2.44 11.91 26.74
CA GLN A 345 2.55 12.16 28.17
C GLN A 345 1.48 11.40 28.97
N VAL A 346 0.22 11.47 28.55
CA VAL A 346 -0.89 10.89 29.30
C VAL A 346 -0.93 9.37 29.16
N ILE A 347 -0.84 8.84 27.94
CA ILE A 347 -1.03 7.41 27.66
C ILE A 347 0.25 6.62 27.89
N PHE A 348 1.42 7.15 27.53
CA PHE A 348 2.67 6.40 27.66
C PHE A 348 3.39 6.71 28.98
N LEU A 349 3.66 7.98 29.27
CA LEU A 349 4.46 8.33 30.45
C LEU A 349 3.71 8.18 31.78
N GLN A 350 2.43 8.58 31.85
CA GLN A 350 1.70 8.57 33.12
C GLN A 350 1.01 7.24 33.44
N GLN A 351 0.57 6.50 32.42
CA GLN A 351 -0.14 5.23 32.62
C GLN A 351 0.79 4.03 32.66
N LEU A 352 1.98 4.11 32.06
CA LEU A 352 2.81 2.95 31.75
C LEU A 352 4.19 2.97 32.40
N LEU A 353 4.78 4.15 32.62
CA LEU A 353 5.99 4.37 33.40
C LEU A 353 5.65 4.90 34.79
#